data_AF-A0A0C3J625-F1
#
_entry.id   AF-A0A0C3J625-F1
#
_cell.length_a   1.000
_cell.length_b   1.000
_cell.length_c   1.000
_cell.angle_alpha   90.00
_cell.angle_beta   90.00
_cell.angle_gamma   90.00
#
_symmetry.space_group_name_H-M   'P 1'
#
loop_
_entity.id
_entity.type
_entity.pdbx_description
1 polymer ?
#
loop_
_entity_poly.entity_id
_entity_poly.type
_entity_poly.pdbx_seq_one_letter_code
_entity_poly.pdbx_strand_id
1 'polypeptide(L)'
;MPGGSKRSTKPPPHSEVIILSSDDENSPVTSTRPRPTKQSFGHPKKKKAVLRPPPQVFGEVLEISESDEVQPLLPAAKRKTEDSTTESLKRTVKSLEQALELANQRAAQEHSELKSLEKAQAEEINALRSALSKDFSELEDHTLCEVCTHKMWKPYLLPDCGHSFCQDCLVDWFTTTKAKFMNSHPDYDAQRAMVLGQLRILLNSIPALLNPHVQQQLKALLINLRRMQPEHTCPSCRKPVVTKPVENFRLKALVRHISDLQGEPTPQEPSRYHPVLGTGPFDVFFPDPWV
;
A
#
# COMPACT_ATOMS: atom_id res chain seq x y z
N MET A 1 -0.54 23.28 -66.96
CA MET A 1 -0.76 21.86 -67.31
C MET A 1 -1.08 21.09 -66.03
N PRO A 2 -2.26 20.49 -65.93
CA PRO A 2 -2.73 19.79 -64.74
C PRO A 2 -2.18 18.35 -64.70
N GLY A 3 -1.95 17.81 -63.51
CA GLY A 3 -1.45 16.45 -63.36
C GLY A 3 -1.74 15.90 -61.97
N GLY A 4 -3.02 15.59 -61.72
CA GLY A 4 -3.41 14.81 -60.56
C GLY A 4 -3.12 13.32 -60.77
N SER A 5 -2.65 12.63 -59.74
CA SER A 5 -2.63 11.16 -59.69
C SER A 5 -2.97 10.64 -58.29
N LYS A 6 -4.26 10.33 -58.20
CA LYS A 6 -4.99 9.27 -57.49
C LYS A 6 -4.25 8.41 -56.44
N ARG A 7 -4.90 8.33 -55.28
CA ARG A 7 -4.75 7.32 -54.22
C ARG A 7 -5.01 5.91 -54.75
N SER A 8 -4.28 4.93 -54.19
CA SER A 8 -4.67 3.51 -54.21
C SER A 8 -4.47 2.94 -52.80
N THR A 9 -5.58 2.71 -52.11
CA THR A 9 -5.67 1.99 -50.84
C THR A 9 -5.91 0.51 -51.13
N LYS A 10 -4.95 -0.34 -50.76
CA LYS A 10 -5.15 -1.80 -50.67
C LYS A 10 -5.55 -2.14 -49.22
N PRO A 11 -6.63 -2.89 -48.98
CA PRO A 11 -6.87 -3.52 -47.68
C PRO A 11 -6.06 -4.83 -47.56
N PRO A 12 -5.49 -5.15 -46.38
CA PRO A 12 -4.92 -6.46 -46.12
C PRO A 12 -6.01 -7.49 -45.72
N PRO A 13 -5.74 -8.79 -45.93
CA PRO A 13 -6.72 -9.86 -45.78
C PRO A 13 -6.83 -10.38 -44.34
N HIS A 14 -8.05 -10.84 -44.04
CA HIS A 14 -8.47 -11.87 -43.08
C HIS A 14 -7.40 -12.47 -42.15
N SER A 15 -7.62 -12.36 -40.84
CA SER A 15 -7.08 -13.28 -39.84
C SER A 15 -8.24 -13.93 -39.10
N GLU A 16 -8.28 -15.25 -39.22
CA GLU A 16 -9.19 -16.16 -38.54
C GLU A 16 -8.85 -16.25 -37.04
N VAL A 17 -9.90 -16.13 -36.23
CA VAL A 17 -10.24 -16.92 -35.04
C VAL A 17 -9.10 -17.54 -34.21
N ILE A 18 -8.99 -17.11 -32.95
CA ILE A 18 -8.75 -18.05 -31.83
C ILE A 18 -9.81 -17.77 -30.76
N ILE A 19 -10.76 -18.70 -30.65
CA ILE A 19 -11.66 -18.85 -29.51
C ILE A 19 -10.87 -19.64 -28.46
N LEU A 20 -10.63 -19.06 -27.29
CA LEU A 20 -10.21 -19.81 -26.11
C LEU A 20 -11.42 -19.96 -25.19
N SER A 21 -12.06 -21.13 -25.28
CA SER A 21 -12.92 -21.72 -24.25
C SER A 21 -12.14 -21.78 -22.93
N SER A 22 -12.68 -21.26 -21.83
CA SER A 22 -13.53 -21.97 -20.86
C SER A 22 -12.80 -23.10 -20.11
N ASP A 23 -12.59 -22.85 -18.81
CA ASP A 23 -12.97 -23.73 -17.70
C ASP A 23 -12.25 -25.10 -17.57
N ASP A 24 -11.43 -25.24 -16.52
CA ASP A 24 -11.49 -26.46 -15.70
C ASP A 24 -10.73 -26.34 -14.37
N GLU A 25 -11.37 -26.96 -13.38
CA GLU A 25 -11.07 -27.01 -11.97
C GLU A 25 -9.85 -27.88 -11.61
N ASN A 26 -9.27 -27.58 -10.44
CA ASN A 26 -8.76 -28.55 -9.48
C ASN A 26 -7.61 -29.50 -9.91
N SER A 27 -6.40 -29.20 -9.44
CA SER A 27 -5.49 -30.24 -8.95
C SER A 27 -4.53 -29.68 -7.88
N PRO A 28 -4.42 -30.34 -6.70
CA PRO A 28 -3.38 -30.08 -5.72
C PRO A 28 -2.09 -30.83 -6.10
N VAL A 29 -1.00 -30.53 -5.36
CA VAL A 29 0.11 -31.43 -4.95
C VAL A 29 1.49 -30.74 -5.03
N THR A 30 1.93 -30.32 -3.84
CA THR A 30 3.29 -30.42 -3.26
C THR A 30 4.52 -30.08 -4.11
N SER A 31 5.32 -29.13 -3.62
CA SER A 31 6.78 -29.28 -3.57
C SER A 31 7.40 -28.36 -2.51
N THR A 32 7.55 -28.89 -1.30
CA THR A 32 8.42 -28.36 -0.25
C THR A 32 9.88 -28.70 -0.57
N ARG A 33 10.75 -27.69 -0.64
CA ARG A 33 12.21 -27.89 -0.58
C ARG A 33 12.81 -27.01 0.54
N PRO A 34 13.65 -27.57 1.42
CA PRO A 34 14.16 -26.85 2.58
C PRO A 34 15.39 -26.02 2.22
N ARG A 35 15.55 -24.85 2.86
CA ARG A 35 16.79 -24.06 2.83
C ARG A 35 17.28 -23.78 4.27
N PRO A 36 18.61 -23.69 4.46
CA PRO A 36 19.26 -23.96 5.73
C PRO A 36 19.22 -22.78 6.70
N THR A 37 19.10 -23.13 7.97
CA THR A 37 19.31 -22.29 9.14
C THR A 37 20.78 -21.90 9.27
N LYS A 38 21.07 -20.59 9.35
CA LYS A 38 22.34 -20.07 9.89
C LYS A 38 22.07 -19.21 11.11
N GLN A 39 22.88 -19.49 12.12
CA GLN A 39 22.80 -19.04 13.49
C GLN A 39 23.17 -17.57 13.71
N SER A 40 22.58 -17.05 14.77
CA SER A 40 22.87 -15.89 15.64
C SER A 40 24.18 -15.12 15.47
N PHE A 41 24.13 -13.80 15.73
CA PHE A 41 24.77 -13.13 16.88
C PHE A 41 24.30 -11.67 16.99
N GLY A 42 24.04 -11.19 18.23
CA GLY A 42 24.10 -9.76 18.57
C GLY A 42 22.84 -9.10 19.14
N HIS A 43 22.65 -9.20 20.46
CA HIS A 43 21.75 -8.33 21.24
C HIS A 43 22.20 -6.85 21.25
N PRO A 44 21.28 -5.90 21.51
CA PRO A 44 21.40 -5.19 22.78
C PRO A 44 20.09 -5.11 23.60
N LYS A 45 20.30 -4.87 24.90
CA LYS A 45 19.39 -5.10 26.02
C LYS A 45 18.33 -3.99 26.19
N LYS A 46 17.11 -4.45 26.53
CA LYS A 46 16.19 -4.00 27.60
C LYS A 46 15.93 -2.49 27.76
N LYS A 47 14.67 -2.08 27.55
CA LYS A 47 13.70 -1.69 28.61
C LYS A 47 12.26 -1.92 28.09
N LYS A 48 11.60 -2.98 28.54
CA LYS A 48 10.16 -3.20 28.32
C LYS A 48 9.41 -2.87 29.60
N ALA A 49 8.45 -1.96 29.47
CA ALA A 49 7.43 -1.69 30.47
C ALA A 49 6.60 -2.95 30.73
N VAL A 50 6.28 -3.15 32.01
CA VAL A 50 5.47 -4.24 32.52
C VAL A 50 4.03 -4.03 32.05
N LEU A 51 3.61 -4.81 31.06
CA LEU A 51 2.19 -4.99 30.74
C LEU A 51 1.70 -6.25 31.45
N ARG A 52 0.74 -6.00 32.33
CA ARG A 52 0.02 -6.95 33.18
C ARG A 52 -0.76 -7.94 32.29
N PRO A 53 -0.63 -9.26 32.47
CA PRO A 53 -1.51 -10.21 31.80
C PRO A 53 -2.94 -10.15 32.39
N PRO A 54 -3.97 -10.49 31.60
CA PRO A 54 -5.36 -10.57 32.07
C PRO A 54 -5.51 -11.72 33.08
N PRO A 55 -6.46 -11.63 34.03
CA PRO A 55 -6.67 -12.65 35.04
C PRO A 55 -7.14 -13.95 34.37
N GLN A 56 -6.33 -14.99 34.50
CA GLN A 56 -6.74 -16.37 34.25
C GLN A 56 -7.80 -16.73 35.29
N VAL A 57 -9.03 -16.95 34.82
CA VAL A 57 -10.09 -17.57 35.60
C VAL A 57 -9.69 -19.03 35.77
N PHE A 58 -9.16 -19.37 36.94
CA PHE A 58 -8.98 -20.75 37.37
C PHE A 58 -10.36 -21.35 37.57
N GLY A 59 -10.79 -22.21 36.65
CA GLY A 59 -11.88 -23.13 36.91
C GLY A 59 -11.41 -24.12 37.97
N GLU A 60 -12.14 -24.16 39.09
CA GLU A 60 -12.01 -25.17 40.14
C GLU A 60 -11.99 -26.57 39.52
N VAL A 61 -10.84 -27.25 39.67
CA VAL A 61 -10.78 -28.70 39.62
C VAL A 61 -11.34 -29.18 40.96
N LEU A 62 -12.57 -29.67 40.96
CA LEU A 62 -13.14 -30.39 42.10
C LEU A 62 -12.40 -31.72 42.25
N GLU A 63 -11.39 -31.71 43.13
CA GLU A 63 -10.65 -32.87 43.60
C GLU A 63 -11.60 -33.69 44.50
N ILE A 64 -12.16 -34.77 43.94
CA ILE A 64 -13.01 -35.70 44.69
C ILE A 64 -12.08 -36.50 45.60
N SER A 65 -12.04 -36.14 46.88
CA SER A 65 -11.34 -36.89 47.92
C SER A 65 -11.95 -38.29 48.06
N GLU A 66 -11.15 -39.30 47.71
CA GLU A 66 -11.28 -40.68 48.19
C GLU A 66 -11.06 -40.67 49.71
N SER A 67 -12.09 -40.98 50.51
CA SER A 67 -11.97 -41.14 51.96
C SER A 67 -12.64 -42.44 52.39
N ASP A 68 -11.80 -43.30 52.96
CA ASP A 68 -12.06 -44.62 53.50
C ASP A 68 -12.97 -44.66 54.74
N GLU A 69 -13.64 -45.80 54.87
CA GLU A 69 -14.17 -46.50 56.07
C GLU A 69 -14.67 -45.70 57.29
N VAL A 70 -15.96 -45.85 57.60
CA VAL A 70 -16.43 -46.35 58.92
C VAL A 70 -17.76 -47.12 58.75
N GLN A 71 -17.74 -48.43 59.04
CA GLN A 71 -18.94 -49.26 59.26
C GLN A 71 -19.74 -48.77 60.48
N PRO A 72 -21.08 -48.81 60.41
CA PRO A 72 -21.81 -49.39 61.52
C PRO A 72 -22.82 -50.46 61.08
N LEU A 73 -22.55 -51.65 61.60
CA LEU A 73 -23.45 -52.71 62.05
C LEU A 73 -24.96 -52.52 61.80
N LEU A 74 -25.45 -53.50 61.04
CA LEU A 74 -26.82 -53.92 60.78
C LEU A 74 -27.76 -53.86 62.00
N PRO A 75 -29.01 -53.41 61.78
CA PRO A 75 -30.18 -54.05 62.36
C PRO A 75 -30.93 -54.82 61.26
N ALA A 76 -31.03 -56.14 61.45
CA ALA A 76 -31.89 -56.99 60.67
C ALA A 76 -33.37 -56.63 60.94
N ALA A 77 -34.06 -56.01 59.97
CA ALA A 77 -35.52 -55.95 59.96
C ALA A 77 -36.09 -55.64 58.56
N LYS A 78 -36.89 -56.61 58.08
CA LYS A 78 -38.03 -56.46 57.14
C LYS A 78 -37.72 -56.26 55.65
N ARG A 79 -37.49 -57.40 54.98
CA ARG A 79 -37.86 -57.64 53.57
C ARG A 79 -39.34 -57.30 53.36
N LYS A 80 -39.67 -56.13 52.80
CA LYS A 80 -41.00 -55.81 52.21
C LYS A 80 -41.07 -54.51 51.36
N THR A 81 -39.97 -53.99 50.82
CA THR A 81 -39.98 -52.69 50.08
C THR A 81 -39.26 -52.70 48.71
N GLU A 82 -39.07 -53.86 48.07
CA GLU A 82 -38.45 -53.94 46.72
C GLU A 82 -39.40 -53.44 45.60
N ASP A 83 -40.72 -53.58 45.76
CA ASP A 83 -41.68 -53.06 44.77
C ASP A 83 -41.81 -51.52 44.83
N SER A 84 -41.56 -50.91 46.00
CA SER A 84 -41.65 -49.45 46.14
C SER A 84 -40.45 -48.71 45.51
N THR A 85 -39.27 -49.33 45.50
CA THR A 85 -38.05 -48.72 44.93
C THR A 85 -38.04 -48.79 43.41
N THR A 86 -38.58 -49.86 42.83
CA THR A 86 -38.67 -50.03 41.37
C THR A 86 -39.65 -49.04 40.72
N GLU A 87 -40.79 -48.75 41.35
CA GLU A 87 -41.70 -47.70 40.87
C GLU A 87 -41.08 -46.31 40.92
N SER A 88 -40.35 -46.00 41.99
CA SER A 88 -39.65 -44.72 42.13
C SER A 88 -38.62 -44.54 41.01
N LEU A 89 -37.83 -45.58 40.71
CA LEU A 89 -36.85 -45.58 39.62
C LEU A 89 -37.51 -45.38 38.24
N LYS A 90 -38.65 -46.01 37.99
CA LYS A 90 -39.40 -45.81 36.72
C LYS A 90 -39.85 -44.36 36.55
N ARG A 91 -40.31 -43.71 37.63
CA ARG A 91 -40.70 -42.29 37.60
C ARG A 91 -39.49 -41.39 37.35
N THR A 92 -38.34 -41.67 37.98
CA THR A 92 -37.12 -40.90 37.74
C THR A 92 -36.60 -41.07 36.32
N VAL A 93 -36.60 -42.28 35.76
CA VAL A 93 -36.18 -42.52 34.37
C VAL A 93 -37.06 -41.73 33.40
N LYS A 94 -38.38 -41.81 33.54
CA LYS A 94 -39.32 -41.06 32.71
C LYS A 94 -39.12 -39.54 32.82
N SER A 95 -38.85 -39.04 34.04
CA SER A 95 -38.55 -37.62 34.26
C SER A 95 -37.24 -37.19 33.60
N LEU A 96 -36.21 -38.03 33.65
CA LEU A 96 -34.91 -37.76 33.02
C LEU A 96 -35.00 -37.80 31.50
N GLU A 97 -35.75 -38.75 30.93
CA GLU A 97 -36.01 -38.81 29.48
C GLU A 97 -36.69 -37.53 28.98
N GLN A 98 -37.70 -37.03 29.70
CA GLN A 98 -38.35 -35.76 29.37
C GLN A 98 -37.41 -34.56 29.49
N ALA A 99 -36.56 -34.53 30.53
CA ALA A 99 -35.58 -33.47 30.71
C ALA A 99 -34.51 -33.47 29.60
N LEU A 100 -34.06 -34.65 29.18
CA LEU A 100 -33.09 -34.84 28.10
C LEU A 100 -33.67 -34.39 26.75
N GLU A 101 -34.93 -34.74 26.47
CA GLU A 101 -35.62 -34.29 25.26
C GLU A 101 -35.73 -32.76 25.22
N LEU A 102 -36.15 -32.14 26.33
CA LEU A 102 -36.22 -30.68 26.43
C LEU A 102 -34.84 -30.01 26.29
N ALA A 103 -33.80 -30.61 26.87
CA ALA A 103 -32.43 -30.11 26.76
C ALA A 103 -31.92 -30.19 25.32
N ASN A 104 -32.17 -31.30 24.60
CA ASN A 104 -31.80 -31.45 23.20
C ASN A 104 -32.52 -30.46 22.30
N GLN A 105 -33.80 -30.21 22.54
CA GLN A 105 -34.57 -29.20 21.79
C GLN A 105 -34.00 -27.79 21.99
N ARG A 106 -33.65 -27.41 23.24
CA ARG A 106 -32.98 -26.13 23.52
C ARG A 106 -31.63 -26.03 22.84
N ALA A 107 -30.81 -27.07 22.93
CA ALA A 107 -29.50 -27.10 22.26
C ALA A 107 -29.63 -26.97 20.73
N ALA A 108 -30.63 -27.61 20.13
CA ALA A 108 -30.91 -27.48 18.70
C ALA A 108 -31.34 -26.06 18.32
N GLN A 109 -32.18 -25.42 19.14
CA GLN A 109 -32.59 -24.03 18.93
C GLN A 109 -31.39 -23.07 19.04
N GLU A 110 -30.60 -23.18 20.12
CA GLU A 110 -29.40 -22.36 20.33
C GLU A 110 -28.39 -22.55 19.20
N HIS A 111 -28.18 -23.78 18.74
CA HIS A 111 -27.31 -24.06 17.60
C HIS A 111 -27.84 -23.45 16.30
N SER A 112 -29.15 -23.43 16.08
CA SER A 112 -29.74 -22.77 14.91
C SER A 112 -29.56 -21.24 14.96
N GLU A 113 -29.66 -20.66 16.15
CA GLU A 113 -29.48 -19.22 16.38
C GLU A 113 -28.02 -18.81 16.18
N LEU A 114 -27.06 -19.53 16.78
CA LEU A 114 -25.62 -19.31 16.58
C LEU A 114 -25.25 -19.38 15.09
N LYS A 115 -25.76 -20.39 14.37
CA LYS A 115 -25.50 -20.52 12.92
C LYS A 115 -26.09 -19.34 12.12
N SER A 116 -27.24 -18.81 12.54
CA SER A 116 -27.83 -17.62 11.91
C SER A 116 -27.01 -16.35 12.17
N LEU A 117 -26.47 -16.21 13.38
CA LEU A 117 -25.61 -15.08 13.77
C LEU A 117 -24.25 -15.14 13.07
N GLU A 118 -23.62 -16.32 13.00
CA GLU A 118 -22.37 -16.52 12.27
C GLU A 118 -22.53 -16.19 10.78
N LYS A 119 -23.65 -16.59 10.18
CA LYS A 119 -23.97 -16.25 8.79
C LYS A 119 -24.13 -14.75 8.60
N ALA A 120 -24.89 -14.09 9.47
CA ALA A 120 -25.08 -12.64 9.42
C ALA A 120 -23.76 -11.88 9.59
N GLN A 121 -22.91 -12.32 10.52
CA GLN A 121 -21.58 -11.73 10.75
C GLN A 121 -20.66 -11.92 9.53
N ALA A 122 -20.69 -13.10 8.90
CA ALA A 122 -19.91 -13.36 7.69
C ALA A 122 -20.37 -12.47 6.52
N GLU A 123 -21.68 -12.27 6.36
CA GLU A 123 -22.25 -11.37 5.36
C GLU A 123 -21.85 -9.91 5.61
N GLU A 124 -21.89 -9.45 6.87
CA GLU A 124 -21.45 -8.11 7.25
C GLU A 124 -19.95 -7.87 7.00
N ILE A 125 -19.10 -8.82 7.40
CA ILE A 125 -17.65 -8.75 7.15
C ILE A 125 -17.37 -8.71 5.64
N ASN A 126 -18.11 -9.49 4.84
CA ASN A 126 -17.95 -9.50 3.40
C ASN A 126 -18.41 -8.18 2.76
N ALA A 127 -19.51 -7.60 3.24
CA ALA A 127 -19.97 -6.29 2.78
C ALA A 127 -18.95 -5.18 3.10
N LEU A 128 -18.39 -5.17 4.31
CA LEU A 128 -17.32 -4.23 4.70
C LEU A 128 -16.07 -4.41 3.85
N ARG A 129 -15.65 -5.66 3.59
CA ARG A 129 -14.49 -5.94 2.72
C ARG A 129 -14.73 -5.45 1.29
N SER A 130 -15.93 -5.65 0.75
CA SER A 130 -16.30 -5.17 -0.59
C SER A 130 -16.30 -3.65 -0.67
N ALA A 131 -16.90 -2.96 0.30
CA ALA A 131 -16.88 -1.49 0.36
C ALA A 131 -15.44 -0.95 0.42
N LEU A 132 -14.63 -1.52 1.31
CA LEU A 132 -13.23 -1.13 1.48
C LEU A 132 -12.39 -1.40 0.22
N SER A 133 -12.66 -2.49 -0.51
CA SER A 133 -11.95 -2.80 -1.77
C SER A 133 -12.20 -1.76 -2.86
N LYS A 134 -13.39 -1.18 -2.90
CA LYS A 134 -13.74 -0.12 -3.85
C LYS A 134 -12.97 1.17 -3.54
N ASP A 135 -12.94 1.55 -2.27
CA ASP A 135 -12.20 2.75 -1.83
C ASP A 135 -10.69 2.62 -2.10
N PHE A 136 -10.13 1.40 -1.97
CA PHE A 136 -8.73 1.15 -2.31
C PHE A 136 -8.44 1.29 -3.81
N SER A 137 -9.36 0.87 -4.68
CA SER A 137 -9.19 1.02 -6.13
C SER A 137 -9.11 2.50 -6.54
N GLU A 138 -9.96 3.36 -5.97
CA GLU A 138 -9.91 4.80 -6.25
C GLU A 138 -8.63 5.44 -5.69
N LEU A 139 -8.16 5.00 -4.53
CA LEU A 139 -6.91 5.49 -3.94
C LEU A 139 -5.67 5.02 -4.75
N GLU A 140 -5.72 3.82 -5.32
CA GLU A 140 -4.64 3.26 -6.12
C GLU A 140 -4.34 4.13 -7.35
N ASP A 141 -5.37 4.62 -8.04
CA ASP A 141 -5.21 5.52 -9.20
C ASP A 141 -4.38 6.77 -8.87
N HIS A 142 -4.52 7.31 -7.65
CA HIS A 142 -3.78 8.48 -7.18
C HIS A 142 -2.30 8.17 -6.84
N THR A 143 -1.93 6.90 -6.79
CA THR A 143 -0.54 6.45 -6.59
C THR A 143 0.18 6.12 -7.90
N LEU A 144 -0.54 6.13 -9.02
CA LEU A 144 0.01 5.91 -10.36
C LEU A 144 0.57 7.20 -10.96
N CYS A 145 1.71 7.09 -11.62
CA CYS A 145 2.32 8.20 -12.35
C CYS A 145 1.54 8.49 -13.63
N GLU A 146 1.14 9.73 -13.90
CA GLU A 146 0.43 10.09 -15.15
C GLU A 146 1.30 9.93 -16.42
N VAL A 147 2.62 9.81 -16.28
CA VAL A 147 3.54 9.64 -17.42
C VAL A 147 3.73 8.17 -17.79
N CYS A 148 4.03 7.31 -16.81
CA CYS A 148 4.30 5.89 -17.07
C CYS A 148 3.17 4.96 -16.67
N THR A 149 2.12 5.45 -16.00
CA THR A 149 0.96 4.70 -15.47
C THR A 149 1.32 3.57 -14.48
N HIS A 150 2.52 3.61 -13.89
CA HIS A 150 2.97 2.68 -12.84
C HIS A 150 2.97 3.36 -11.47
N LYS A 151 2.95 2.56 -10.38
CA LYS A 151 3.07 3.05 -8.99
C LYS A 151 4.33 3.89 -8.78
N MET A 152 4.15 5.05 -8.15
CA MET A 152 5.24 5.99 -7.87
C MET A 152 6.04 5.58 -6.62
N TRP A 153 6.99 4.66 -6.77
CA TRP A 153 7.87 4.25 -5.66
C TRP A 153 8.80 5.36 -5.14
N LYS A 154 9.16 6.30 -6.03
CA LYS A 154 9.94 7.51 -5.72
C LYS A 154 9.20 8.72 -6.30
N PRO A 155 8.11 9.16 -5.65
CA PRO A 155 7.32 10.28 -6.14
C PRO A 155 8.04 11.60 -5.85
N TYR A 156 8.07 12.48 -6.84
CA TYR A 156 8.56 13.85 -6.72
C TYR A 156 7.46 14.83 -7.10
N LEU A 157 7.27 15.83 -6.25
CA LEU A 157 6.32 16.92 -6.38
C LEU A 157 6.96 18.09 -7.12
N LEU A 158 6.23 18.66 -8.09
CA LEU A 158 6.57 19.94 -8.71
C LEU A 158 5.97 21.10 -7.91
N PRO A 159 6.75 21.91 -7.16
CA PRO A 159 6.19 22.92 -6.25
C PRO A 159 5.35 23.99 -6.94
N ASP A 160 5.66 24.31 -8.20
CA ASP A 160 5.00 25.38 -8.95
C ASP A 160 3.55 25.04 -9.36
N CYS A 161 3.20 23.74 -9.42
CA CYS A 161 1.89 23.27 -9.89
C CYS A 161 1.24 22.15 -9.08
N GLY A 162 1.95 21.49 -8.17
CA GLY A 162 1.42 20.44 -7.29
C GLY A 162 1.34 19.04 -7.88
N HIS A 163 1.66 18.84 -9.16
CA HIS A 163 1.65 17.49 -9.76
C HIS A 163 2.83 16.65 -9.27
N SER A 164 2.61 15.34 -9.11
CA SER A 164 3.61 14.38 -8.66
C SER A 164 3.86 13.31 -9.72
N PHE A 165 5.11 12.89 -9.87
CA PHE A 165 5.52 11.88 -10.85
C PHE A 165 6.66 11.02 -10.30
N CYS A 166 6.97 9.90 -10.96
CA CYS A 166 8.20 9.17 -10.69
C CYS A 166 9.44 10.05 -10.92
N GLN A 167 10.47 9.84 -10.10
CA GLN A 167 11.81 10.43 -10.29
C GLN A 167 12.29 10.28 -11.73
N ASP A 168 12.29 9.05 -12.25
CA ASP A 168 12.85 8.71 -13.55
C ASP A 168 12.05 9.39 -14.68
N CYS A 169 10.72 9.42 -14.58
CA CYS A 169 9.87 10.12 -15.54
C CYS A 169 10.17 11.62 -15.63
N LEU A 170 10.41 12.29 -14.49
CA LEU A 170 10.80 13.71 -14.49
C LEU A 170 12.20 13.93 -15.05
N VAL A 171 13.16 13.06 -14.69
CA VAL A 171 14.53 13.13 -15.22
C VAL A 171 14.52 12.98 -16.74
N ASP A 172 13.80 11.99 -17.27
CA ASP A 172 13.68 11.77 -18.71
C ASP A 172 13.00 12.95 -19.42
N TRP A 173 11.93 13.48 -18.81
CA TRP A 173 11.20 14.63 -19.33
C TRP A 173 12.08 15.88 -19.44
N PHE A 174 12.84 16.20 -18.39
CA PHE A 174 13.75 17.36 -18.39
C PHE A 174 14.97 17.16 -19.26
N THR A 175 15.52 15.94 -19.31
CA THR A 175 16.62 15.58 -20.22
C THR A 175 16.19 15.76 -21.68
N THR A 176 15.01 15.25 -22.04
CA THR A 176 14.44 15.38 -23.38
C THR A 176 14.21 16.85 -23.74
N THR A 177 13.67 17.64 -22.81
CA THR A 177 13.46 19.08 -23.00
C THR A 177 14.80 19.81 -23.25
N LYS A 178 15.82 19.50 -22.44
CA LYS A 178 17.17 20.06 -22.60
C LYS A 178 17.80 19.67 -23.94
N ALA A 179 17.71 18.41 -24.34
CA ALA A 179 18.23 17.93 -25.62
C ALA A 179 17.57 18.63 -26.82
N LYS A 180 16.23 18.78 -26.80
CA LYS A 180 15.48 19.52 -27.82
C LYS A 180 15.94 20.97 -27.91
N PHE A 181 16.15 21.61 -26.77
CA PHE A 181 16.65 22.99 -26.71
C PHE A 181 18.05 23.12 -27.31
N MET A 182 18.98 22.23 -26.95
CA MET A 182 20.34 22.25 -27.51
C MET A 182 20.35 22.01 -29.03
N ASN A 183 19.46 21.14 -29.52
CA ASN A 183 19.33 20.89 -30.96
C ASN A 183 18.79 22.10 -31.74
N SER A 184 17.93 22.93 -31.13
CA SER A 184 17.41 24.15 -31.75
C SER A 184 18.31 25.38 -31.56
N HIS A 185 19.35 25.28 -30.72
CA HIS A 185 20.29 26.37 -30.43
C HIS A 185 21.73 25.85 -30.53
N PRO A 186 22.29 25.68 -31.75
CA PRO A 186 23.65 25.16 -31.93
C PRO A 186 24.73 25.99 -31.25
N ASP A 187 24.50 27.30 -31.10
CA ASP A 187 25.42 28.23 -30.42
C ASP A 187 25.28 28.22 -28.88
N TYR A 188 24.44 27.34 -28.33
CA TYR A 188 24.25 27.23 -26.89
C TYR A 188 25.49 26.61 -26.22
N ASP A 189 26.14 27.41 -25.38
CA ASP A 189 27.23 26.96 -24.51
C ASP A 189 26.71 26.78 -23.07
N ALA A 190 26.74 25.54 -22.59
CA ALA A 190 26.31 25.16 -21.24
C ALA A 190 27.16 25.83 -20.15
N GLN A 191 28.46 26.05 -20.38
CA GLN A 191 29.34 26.73 -19.43
C GLN A 191 28.95 28.20 -19.28
N ARG A 192 28.67 28.86 -20.42
CA ARG A 192 28.17 30.24 -20.43
C ARG A 192 26.82 30.36 -19.73
N ALA A 193 25.92 29.41 -19.92
CA ALA A 193 24.60 29.40 -19.29
C ALA A 193 24.68 29.34 -17.75
N MET A 194 25.67 28.63 -17.20
CA MET A 194 25.93 28.57 -15.76
C MET A 194 26.36 29.93 -15.20
N VAL A 195 27.33 30.59 -15.84
CA VAL A 195 27.80 31.94 -15.43
C VAL A 195 26.66 32.96 -15.49
N LEU A 196 25.81 32.89 -16.52
CA LEU A 196 24.62 33.74 -16.65
C LEU A 196 23.59 33.47 -15.55
N GLY A 197 23.51 32.24 -15.03
CA GLY A 197 22.71 31.89 -13.87
C GLY A 197 23.18 32.61 -12.60
N GLN A 198 24.49 32.59 -12.33
CA GLN A 198 25.09 33.31 -11.20
C GLN A 198 24.86 34.82 -11.30
N LEU A 199 25.06 35.39 -12.50
CA LEU A 199 24.79 36.80 -12.74
C LEU A 199 23.31 37.16 -12.47
N ARG A 200 22.37 36.30 -12.89
CA ARG A 200 20.93 36.51 -12.62
C ARG A 200 20.62 36.57 -11.12
N ILE A 201 21.28 35.75 -10.30
CA ILE A 201 21.10 35.77 -8.84
C ILE A 201 21.61 37.09 -8.26
N LEU A 202 22.83 37.50 -8.62
CA LEU A 202 23.41 38.78 -8.21
C LEU A 202 22.53 39.97 -8.62
N LEU A 203 22.00 39.95 -9.83
CA LEU A 203 21.16 41.04 -10.32
C LEU A 203 19.81 41.12 -9.59
N ASN A 204 19.26 40.00 -9.12
CA ASN A 204 18.02 39.97 -8.36
C ASN A 204 18.17 40.48 -6.91
N SER A 205 19.38 40.57 -6.36
CA SER A 205 19.62 41.04 -4.98
C SER A 205 19.87 42.56 -4.88
N ILE A 206 19.99 43.27 -6.00
CA ILE A 206 20.29 44.73 -6.05
C ILE A 206 19.04 45.66 -6.27
N PRO A 207 17.76 45.26 -6.16
CA PRO A 207 16.67 46.10 -6.66
C PRO A 207 16.37 47.35 -5.80
N ALA A 208 16.76 47.40 -4.52
CA ALA A 208 16.32 48.45 -3.60
C ALA A 208 16.95 49.84 -3.81
N LEU A 209 18.08 49.95 -4.54
CA LEU A 209 18.85 51.21 -4.67
C LEU A 209 18.97 51.74 -6.10
N LEU A 210 18.35 51.07 -7.08
CA LEU A 210 18.53 51.38 -8.49
C LEU A 210 17.47 52.35 -9.03
N ASN A 211 17.92 53.29 -9.86
CA ASN A 211 17.06 54.16 -10.66
C ASN A 211 16.06 53.32 -11.49
N PRO A 212 14.79 53.72 -11.62
CA PRO A 212 13.77 53.01 -12.41
C PRO A 212 14.21 52.64 -13.83
N HIS A 213 15.00 53.49 -14.49
CA HIS A 213 15.53 53.21 -15.83
C HIS A 213 16.50 52.02 -15.82
N VAL A 214 17.40 51.97 -14.83
CA VAL A 214 18.34 50.86 -14.67
C VAL A 214 17.60 49.58 -14.32
N GLN A 215 16.55 49.65 -13.49
CA GLN A 215 15.69 48.49 -13.22
C GLN A 215 15.01 47.97 -14.49
N GLN A 216 14.56 48.86 -15.39
CA GLN A 216 13.94 48.44 -16.66
C GLN A 216 14.96 47.77 -17.59
N GLN A 217 16.16 48.35 -17.74
CA GLN A 217 17.24 47.75 -18.51
C GLN A 217 17.63 46.38 -17.94
N LEU A 218 17.70 46.28 -16.61
CA LEU A 218 18.01 45.04 -15.92
C LEU A 218 16.95 43.97 -16.17
N LYS A 219 15.66 44.31 -16.08
CA LYS A 219 14.55 43.42 -16.41
C LYS A 219 14.65 42.92 -17.86
N ALA A 220 14.94 43.80 -18.81
CA ALA A 220 15.10 43.42 -20.22
C ALA A 220 16.26 42.42 -20.41
N LEU A 221 17.40 42.66 -19.75
CA LEU A 221 18.54 41.75 -19.76
C LEU A 221 18.17 40.39 -19.15
N LEU A 222 17.50 40.36 -17.99
CA LEU A 222 17.07 39.12 -17.33
C LEU A 222 16.09 38.30 -18.20
N ILE A 223 15.18 38.96 -18.93
CA ILE A 223 14.28 38.31 -19.88
C ILE A 223 15.07 37.64 -21.02
N ASN A 224 16.06 38.33 -21.58
CA ASN A 224 16.92 37.77 -22.63
C ASN A 224 17.74 36.59 -22.10
N LEU A 225 18.29 36.69 -20.89
CA LEU A 225 19.03 35.57 -20.27
C LEU A 225 18.14 34.35 -20.03
N ARG A 226 16.86 34.55 -19.67
CA ARG A 226 15.90 33.45 -19.51
C ARG A 226 15.63 32.71 -20.82
N ARG A 227 15.60 33.41 -21.96
CA ARG A 227 15.42 32.79 -23.29
C ARG A 227 16.58 31.89 -23.71
N MET A 228 17.74 32.05 -23.08
CA MET A 228 18.94 31.26 -23.36
C MET A 228 18.97 29.93 -22.57
N GLN A 229 17.92 29.59 -21.81
CA GLN A 229 17.85 28.35 -21.04
C GLN A 229 16.66 27.49 -21.48
N PRO A 230 16.78 26.15 -21.37
CA PRO A 230 15.67 25.25 -21.63
C PRO A 230 14.51 25.54 -20.66
N GLU A 231 13.31 25.74 -21.20
CA GLU A 231 12.11 25.92 -20.39
C GLU A 231 11.53 24.56 -19.97
N HIS A 232 11.83 24.16 -18.75
CA HIS A 232 11.26 22.95 -18.16
C HIS A 232 9.79 23.19 -17.81
N THR A 233 8.93 22.23 -18.17
CA THR A 233 7.47 22.33 -17.94
C THR A 233 6.93 21.06 -17.28
N CYS A 234 5.78 21.15 -16.61
CA CYS A 234 5.09 19.99 -16.07
C CYS A 234 4.57 19.07 -17.21
N PRO A 235 4.76 17.74 -17.15
CA PRO A 235 4.21 16.81 -18.15
C PRO A 235 2.69 16.92 -18.32
N SER A 236 1.94 17.13 -17.24
CA SER A 236 0.47 17.17 -17.25
C SER A 236 -0.08 18.55 -17.64
N CYS A 237 0.22 19.59 -16.85
CA CYS A 237 -0.39 20.91 -17.04
C CYS A 237 0.45 21.89 -17.84
N ARG A 238 1.65 21.50 -18.31
CA ARG A 238 2.59 22.34 -19.09
C ARG A 238 3.06 23.62 -18.41
N LYS A 239 2.70 23.85 -17.15
CA LYS A 239 3.15 25.00 -16.37
C LYS A 239 4.69 25.00 -16.27
N PRO A 240 5.37 26.15 -16.42
CA PRO A 240 6.81 26.25 -16.22
C PRO A 240 7.20 25.76 -14.82
N VAL A 241 8.24 24.94 -14.78
CA VAL A 241 8.87 24.46 -13.54
C VAL A 241 10.13 25.29 -13.36
N VAL A 242 10.10 26.18 -12.37
CA VAL A 242 11.23 27.03 -11.99
C VAL A 242 11.86 26.58 -10.68
N THR A 243 11.12 25.82 -9.88
CA THR A 243 11.55 25.28 -8.60
C THR A 243 11.95 23.81 -8.76
N LYS A 244 13.09 23.44 -8.16
CA LYS A 244 13.58 22.06 -8.14
C LYS A 244 12.51 21.11 -7.58
N PRO A 245 12.24 19.96 -8.23
CA PRO A 245 11.31 18.96 -7.71
C PRO A 245 11.75 18.44 -6.34
N VAL A 246 10.77 18.20 -5.47
CA VAL A 246 11.00 17.75 -4.08
C VAL A 246 10.40 16.35 -3.89
N GLU A 247 11.12 15.44 -3.25
CA GLU A 247 10.59 14.10 -2.96
C GLU A 247 9.33 14.20 -2.07
N ASN A 248 8.24 13.57 -2.50
CA ASN A 248 6.99 13.57 -1.77
C ASN A 248 6.93 12.38 -0.80
N PHE A 249 7.56 12.52 0.37
CA PHE A 249 7.64 11.45 1.37
C PHE A 249 6.27 10.95 1.87
N ARG A 250 5.25 11.82 1.88
CA ARG A 250 3.89 11.43 2.27
C ARG A 250 3.27 10.49 1.24
N LEU A 251 3.34 10.85 -0.04
CA LEU A 251 2.88 10.00 -1.13
C LEU A 251 3.68 8.69 -1.21
N LYS A 252 5.00 8.74 -0.96
CA LYS A 252 5.85 7.54 -0.88
C LYS A 252 5.41 6.58 0.21
N ALA A 253 5.02 7.08 1.38
CA ALA A 253 4.51 6.26 2.48
C ALA A 253 3.15 5.63 2.13
N LEU A 254 2.27 6.38 1.45
CA LEU A 254 0.98 5.87 0.97
C LEU A 254 1.14 4.76 -0.06
N VAL A 255 2.01 4.96 -1.07
CA VAL A 255 2.31 3.95 -2.10
C VAL A 255 2.77 2.65 -1.44
N ARG A 256 3.69 2.72 -0.47
CA ARG A 256 4.16 1.54 0.27
C ARG A 256 3.04 0.86 1.05
N HIS A 257 2.23 1.64 1.76
CA HIS A 257 1.16 1.07 2.56
C HIS A 257 0.11 0.34 1.69
N ILE A 258 -0.27 0.92 0.55
CA ILE A 258 -1.22 0.31 -0.39
C ILE A 258 -0.63 -0.96 -0.99
N SER A 259 0.63 -0.92 -1.43
CA SER A 259 1.31 -2.11 -1.93
C SER A 259 1.43 -3.22 -0.89
N ASP A 260 1.73 -2.89 0.37
CA ASP A 260 1.77 -3.87 1.47
C ASP A 260 0.40 -4.54 1.69
N LEU A 261 -0.69 -3.76 1.63
CA LEU A 261 -2.06 -4.29 1.75
C LEU A 261 -2.45 -5.18 0.57
N GLN A 262 -1.91 -4.92 -0.62
CA GLN A 262 -2.10 -5.73 -1.82
C GLN A 262 -1.16 -6.94 -1.91
N GLY A 263 -0.21 -7.07 -0.97
CA GLY A 263 0.80 -8.14 -1.00
C GLY A 263 1.84 -7.98 -2.12
N GLU A 264 1.98 -6.77 -2.69
CA GLU A 264 2.98 -6.49 -3.70
C GLU A 264 4.36 -6.27 -3.06
N PRO A 265 5.43 -6.87 -3.61
CA PRO A 265 6.76 -6.65 -3.09
C PRO A 265 7.21 -5.22 -3.36
N THR A 266 7.57 -4.49 -2.31
CA THR A 266 8.24 -3.19 -2.46
C THR A 266 9.58 -3.40 -3.19
N PRO A 267 9.85 -2.68 -4.29
CA PRO A 267 11.13 -2.75 -4.98
C PRO A 267 12.25 -2.47 -3.99
N GLN A 268 13.21 -3.39 -3.91
CA GLN A 268 14.41 -3.15 -3.12
C GLN A 268 15.10 -1.92 -3.70
N GLU A 269 15.19 -0.85 -2.91
CA GLU A 269 16.02 0.29 -3.30
C GLU A 269 17.43 -0.27 -3.54
N PRO A 270 17.99 -0.15 -4.76
CA PRO A 270 19.33 -0.62 -5.01
C PRO A 270 20.22 0.03 -3.95
N SER A 271 20.94 -0.83 -3.21
CA SER A 271 21.84 -0.47 -2.10
C SER A 271 22.45 0.89 -2.38
N ARG A 272 22.05 1.89 -1.57
CA ARG A 272 22.36 3.31 -1.72
C ARG A 272 23.72 3.47 -2.39
N TYR A 273 23.70 3.65 -3.72
CA TYR A 273 24.83 4.26 -4.39
C TYR A 273 24.90 5.62 -3.73
N HIS A 274 25.87 5.81 -2.85
CA HIS A 274 26.15 7.11 -2.27
C HIS A 274 26.39 8.02 -3.47
N PRO A 275 25.44 8.91 -3.83
CA PRO A 275 25.72 9.89 -4.84
C PRO A 275 26.94 10.64 -4.31
N VAL A 276 27.91 10.90 -5.19
CA VAL A 276 29.02 11.80 -4.89
C VAL A 276 28.45 12.98 -4.10
N LEU A 277 28.93 13.18 -2.86
CA LEU A 277 28.28 14.00 -1.85
C LEU A 277 27.78 15.31 -2.45
N GLY A 278 26.45 15.47 -2.52
CA GLY A 278 25.82 16.77 -2.78
C GLY A 278 25.02 16.91 -4.06
N THR A 279 25.08 16.00 -5.03
CA THR A 279 24.27 16.13 -6.26
C THR A 279 23.00 15.28 -6.21
N GLY A 280 21.86 15.93 -5.98
CA GLY A 280 20.53 15.35 -6.20
C GLY A 280 20.24 15.09 -7.69
N PRO A 281 19.22 14.27 -8.00
CA PRO A 281 18.90 13.88 -9.38
C PRO A 281 18.47 15.05 -10.27
N PHE A 282 18.08 16.17 -9.68
CA PHE A 282 17.56 17.34 -10.39
C PHE A 282 18.53 18.51 -10.45
N ASP A 283 19.71 18.41 -9.84
CA ASP A 283 20.65 19.53 -9.67
C ASP A 283 21.24 19.98 -11.02
N VAL A 284 21.35 19.05 -11.97
CA VAL A 284 21.79 19.32 -13.35
C VAL A 284 20.78 20.12 -14.19
N PHE A 285 19.54 20.26 -13.72
CA PHE A 285 18.49 21.06 -14.36
C PHE A 285 18.19 22.34 -13.58
N PHE A 286 18.30 22.29 -12.25
CA PHE A 286 17.99 23.38 -11.34
C PHE A 286 19.20 23.66 -10.43
N PRO A 287 20.21 24.40 -10.90
CA PRO A 287 21.34 24.77 -10.06
C PRO A 287 20.85 25.59 -8.87
N ASP A 288 21.29 25.21 -7.66
CA ASP A 288 20.90 25.90 -6.44
C ASP A 288 21.38 27.36 -6.49
N PRO A 289 20.51 28.34 -6.19
CA PRO A 289 20.91 29.74 -6.19
C PRO A 289 21.79 30.15 -4.99
N TRP A 290 22.04 29.25 -4.03
CA TRP A 290 22.64 29.55 -2.73
C TRP A 290 23.81 28.64 -2.32
N VAL A 291 24.44 27.95 -3.26
CA VAL A 291 25.72 27.25 -3.04
C VAL A 291 26.85 28.02 -3.71
#